data_AF-A0A935GVJ9-F1
#
_entry.id   AF-A0A935GVJ9-F1
#
_cell.length_a   1.000
_cell.length_b   1.000
_cell.length_c   1.000
_cell.angle_alpha   90.00
_cell.angle_beta   90.00
_cell.angle_gamma   90.00
#
_symmetry.space_group_name_H-M   'P 1'
#
loop_
_entity.id
_entity.type
_entity.pdbx_description
1 polymer ?
#
loop_
_entity_poly.entity_id
_entity_poly.type
_entity_poly.pdbx_seq_one_letter_code
_entity_poly.pdbx_strand_id
1 'polypeptide(L)'
;MAYQPGVQLLLEKSAAFGNSPLYKKLFQLANANASANADNPLPRQVMPAINLKSPKITRKLTTDWFAHRVKERYRQCLARDG
;
A
#
# COMPACT_ATOMS: atom_id res chain seq x y z
N MET A 1 31.66 -5.77 -11.30
CA MET A 1 30.35 -6.37 -11.65
C MET A 1 29.40 -5.27 -12.09
N ALA A 2 28.94 -5.28 -13.34
CA ALA A 2 27.99 -4.28 -13.83
C ALA A 2 26.64 -4.43 -13.11
N TYR A 3 26.12 -3.35 -12.54
CA TYR A 3 24.77 -3.32 -11.98
C TYR A 3 23.77 -3.57 -13.12
N GLN A 4 23.10 -4.72 -13.11
CA GLN A 4 22.09 -5.11 -14.08
C GLN A 4 20.70 -4.92 -13.43
N PRO A 5 20.06 -3.74 -13.58
CA PRO A 5 18.78 -3.45 -12.93
C PRO A 5 17.66 -4.41 -13.37
N GLY A 6 17.71 -4.92 -14.60
CA GLY A 6 16.66 -5.76 -15.17
C GLY A 6 16.44 -7.09 -14.43
N VAL A 7 17.48 -7.69 -13.87
CA VAL A 7 17.36 -8.99 -13.15
C VAL A 7 16.44 -8.88 -11.94
N GLN A 8 16.41 -7.71 -11.31
CA GLN A 8 15.62 -7.51 -10.09
C GLN A 8 14.14 -7.30 -10.40
N LEU A 9 13.79 -6.89 -11.63
CA LEU A 9 12.41 -6.79 -12.08
C LEU A 9 11.73 -8.15 -12.17
N LEU A 10 12.48 -9.25 -12.29
CA LEU A 10 11.95 -10.62 -12.31
C LEU A 10 11.37 -11.08 -10.95
N LEU A 11 11.57 -10.28 -9.90
CA LEU A 11 11.03 -10.55 -8.57
C LEU A 11 9.65 -9.92 -8.37
N GLU A 12 9.09 -9.22 -9.36
CA GLU A 12 7.92 -8.34 -9.25
C GLU A 12 6.66 -9.02 -8.69
N LYS A 13 6.54 -10.34 -8.89
CA LYS A 13 5.43 -11.16 -8.38
C LYS A 13 5.68 -11.74 -6.99
N SER A 14 6.77 -11.36 -6.34
CA SER A 14 7.19 -11.91 -5.04
C SER A 14 7.45 -10.80 -4.02
N ALA A 15 7.26 -11.14 -2.74
CA ALA A 15 7.62 -10.24 -1.64
C ALA A 15 9.11 -9.86 -1.63
N ALA A 16 9.98 -10.67 -2.26
CA ALA A 16 11.42 -10.43 -2.31
C ALA A 16 11.77 -9.12 -3.06
N PHE A 17 10.92 -8.66 -3.99
CA PHE A 17 11.16 -7.42 -4.75
C PHE A 17 11.31 -6.20 -3.83
N GLY A 18 10.53 -6.13 -2.75
CA GLY A 18 10.58 -5.02 -1.79
C GLY A 18 11.92 -4.87 -1.07
N ASN A 19 12.75 -5.93 -1.07
CA ASN A 19 14.09 -5.91 -0.49
C ASN A 19 15.21 -5.69 -1.51
N SER A 20 14.87 -5.66 -2.81
CA SER A 20 15.84 -5.54 -3.90
C SER A 20 16.55 -4.18 -3.90
N PRO A 21 17.82 -4.12 -4.34
CA PRO A 21 18.55 -2.86 -4.54
C PRO A 21 17.81 -1.84 -5.43
N LEU A 22 17.13 -2.31 -6.47
CA LEU A 22 16.37 -1.51 -7.43
C LEU A 22 15.20 -0.83 -6.73
N TYR A 23 14.38 -1.59 -6.01
CA TYR A 23 13.25 -1.06 -5.24
C TYR A 23 13.70 0.01 -4.24
N LYS A 24 14.78 -0.27 -3.48
CA LYS A 24 15.34 0.68 -2.51
C LYS A 24 15.80 1.98 -3.18
N LYS A 25 16.55 1.87 -4.29
CA LYS A 25 17.05 3.03 -5.02
C LYS A 25 15.92 3.86 -5.64
N LEU A 26 14.88 3.21 -6.17
CA LEU A 26 13.70 3.88 -6.73
C LEU A 26 13.02 4.76 -5.69
N PHE A 27 12.78 4.22 -4.49
CA PHE A 27 12.14 4.99 -3.42
C PHE A 27 13.06 6.05 -2.79
N GLN A 28 14.37 5.84 -2.76
CA GLN A 28 15.32 6.90 -2.39
C GLN A 28 15.21 8.10 -3.33
N LEU A 29 15.19 7.85 -4.65
CA LEU A 29 15.00 8.88 -5.66
C LEU A 29 13.61 9.54 -5.55
N ALA A 30 12.55 8.73 -5.40
CA ALA A 30 11.19 9.25 -5.27
C ALA A 30 11.04 10.18 -4.06
N ASN A 31 11.58 9.79 -2.90
CA ASN A 31 11.56 10.61 -1.69
C ASN A 31 12.37 11.89 -1.85
N ALA A 32 13.56 11.83 -2.47
CA ALA A 32 14.37 13.02 -2.73
C ALA A 32 13.67 14.02 -3.68
N ASN A 33 12.94 13.51 -4.68
CA ASN A 33 12.22 14.34 -5.65
C ASN A 33 10.89 14.88 -5.12
N ALA A 34 10.31 14.28 -4.08
CA ALA A 34 9.00 14.66 -3.56
C ALA A 34 8.96 16.05 -2.91
N SER A 35 10.12 16.69 -2.68
CA SER A 35 10.46 18.10 -2.35
C SER A 35 9.56 18.95 -1.42
N ALA A 36 8.42 18.45 -0.97
CA ALA A 36 7.44 19.18 -0.16
C ALA A 36 7.49 18.80 1.32
N ASN A 37 8.01 17.61 1.67
CA ASN A 37 8.15 17.16 3.07
C ASN A 37 9.32 16.16 3.16
N ALA A 38 10.55 16.66 3.29
CA ALA A 38 11.74 15.80 3.49
C ALA A 38 11.61 14.89 4.73
N ASP A 39 10.73 15.25 5.65
CA ASP A 39 10.47 14.53 6.89
C ASP A 39 9.44 13.40 6.76
N ASN A 40 8.78 13.22 5.59
CA ASN A 40 7.75 12.20 5.44
C ASN A 40 8.00 11.31 4.20
N PRO A 41 8.57 10.09 4.37
CA PRO A 41 8.81 9.20 3.24
C PRO A 41 7.51 8.83 2.55
N LEU A 42 7.55 8.71 1.22
CA LEU A 42 6.37 8.33 0.43
C LEU A 42 5.86 6.96 0.87
N PRO A 43 4.53 6.79 0.98
CA PRO A 43 3.94 5.51 1.35
C PRO A 43 4.28 4.45 0.29
N ARG A 44 4.72 3.28 0.74
CA ARG A 44 5.02 2.12 -0.13
C ARG A 44 3.76 1.40 -0.59
N GLN A 45 2.68 1.57 0.16
CA GLN A 45 1.34 1.07 -0.14
C GLN A 45 0.34 2.07 0.42
N VAL A 46 -0.71 2.33 -0.34
CA VAL A 46 -1.83 3.16 0.09
C VAL A 46 -3.12 2.41 -0.13
N MET A 47 -4.08 2.67 0.75
CA MET A 47 -5.41 2.14 0.57
C MET A 47 -6.09 2.86 -0.62
N PRO A 48 -6.66 2.15 -1.60
CA PRO A 48 -7.23 2.80 -2.76
C PRO A 48 -8.48 3.61 -2.39
N ALA A 49 -8.54 4.86 -2.85
CA ALA A 49 -9.69 5.75 -2.67
C ALA A 49 -10.79 5.50 -3.73
N ILE A 50 -11.18 4.25 -3.93
CA ILE A 50 -12.20 3.87 -4.93
C ILE A 50 -13.60 4.02 -4.32
N ASN A 51 -14.50 4.71 -5.03
CA ASN A 51 -15.91 4.81 -4.66
C ASN A 51 -16.61 3.47 -4.86
N LEU A 52 -17.33 3.01 -3.83
CA LEU A 52 -18.12 1.79 -3.89
C LEU A 52 -19.48 2.07 -4.57
N LYS A 53 -19.90 1.16 -5.45
CA LYS A 53 -21.17 1.23 -6.19
C LYS A 53 -21.95 -0.06 -6.00
N SER A 54 -23.19 0.06 -5.53
CA SER A 54 -24.12 -1.06 -5.38
C SER A 54 -25.54 -0.51 -5.22
N PRO A 55 -26.58 -1.24 -5.68
CA PRO A 55 -27.98 -0.85 -5.43
C PRO A 55 -28.34 -0.65 -3.95
N LYS A 56 -27.58 -1.28 -3.04
CA LYS A 56 -27.81 -1.19 -1.59
C LYS A 56 -27.04 -0.04 -0.91
N ILE A 57 -26.18 0.67 -1.63
CA ILE A 57 -25.35 1.75 -1.09
C ILE A 57 -26.03 3.09 -1.37
N THR A 58 -26.55 3.71 -0.31
CA THR A 58 -27.29 4.99 -0.39
C THR A 58 -26.42 6.23 -0.10
N ARG A 59 -25.19 6.03 0.41
CA ARG A 59 -24.23 7.10 0.75
C ARG A 59 -22.91 6.91 0.01
N LYS A 60 -22.11 7.97 -0.11
CA LYS A 60 -20.77 7.90 -0.71
C LYS A 60 -19.83 7.12 0.20
N LEU A 61 -19.53 5.87 -0.16
CA LEU A 61 -18.60 5.01 0.55
C LEU A 61 -17.36 4.77 -0.31
N THR A 62 -16.21 4.65 0.35
CA THR A 62 -14.93 4.33 -0.28
C THR A 62 -14.50 2.93 0.09
N THR A 63 -13.54 2.38 -0.66
CA THR A 63 -12.89 1.12 -0.29
C THR A 63 -12.26 1.23 1.10
N ASP A 64 -11.67 2.39 1.43
CA ASP A 64 -11.19 2.75 2.77
C ASP A 64 -12.24 2.50 3.87
N TRP A 65 -13.43 3.08 3.70
CA TRP A 65 -14.54 2.87 4.62
C TRP A 65 -14.87 1.38 4.82
N PHE A 66 -14.87 0.59 3.75
CA PHE A 66 -15.19 -0.83 3.82
C PHE A 66 -14.15 -1.63 4.60
N ALA A 67 -12.85 -1.45 4.34
CA ALA A 67 -11.85 -2.22 5.09
C ALA A 67 -11.82 -1.84 6.58
N HIS A 68 -12.00 -0.55 6.90
CA HIS A 68 -12.13 -0.12 8.29
C HIS A 68 -13.33 -0.78 8.98
N ARG A 69 -14.49 -0.82 8.33
CA ARG A 69 -15.69 -1.47 8.88
C ARG A 69 -15.55 -2.98 9.05
N VAL A 70 -14.95 -3.67 8.09
CA VAL A 70 -14.70 -5.12 8.20
C VAL A 70 -13.72 -5.39 9.35
N LYS A 71 -12.63 -4.63 9.44
CA LYS A 71 -11.64 -4.77 10.51
C LYS A 71 -12.25 -4.51 11.89
N GLU A 72 -13.08 -3.47 12.01
CA GLU A 72 -13.79 -3.16 13.25
C GLU A 72 -14.66 -4.35 13.70
N ARG A 73 -15.49 -4.88 12.80
CA ARG A 73 -16.35 -6.04 13.10
C ARG A 73 -15.52 -7.26 13.47
N TYR A 74 -14.43 -7.54 12.75
CA TYR A 74 -13.52 -8.65 13.06
C TYR A 74 -12.94 -8.53 14.47
N ARG A 75 -12.44 -7.35 14.86
CA ARG A 75 -11.91 -7.09 16.20
C ARG A 75 -12.96 -7.26 17.29
N GLN A 76 -14.19 -6.82 17.03
CA GLN A 76 -15.31 -7.03 17.97
C GLN A 76 -15.66 -8.50 18.14
N CYS A 77 -15.59 -9.31 17.08
CA CYS A 77 -15.77 -10.76 17.20
C CYS A 77 -14.68 -11.38 18.08
N LEU A 78 -13.41 -11.10 17.79
CA LEU A 78 -12.29 -11.63 18.59
C LEU A 78 -12.39 -11.26 20.07
N ALA A 79 -12.92 -10.07 20.39
CA ALA A 79 -13.08 -9.60 21.77
C ALA A 79 -14.26 -10.25 22.51
N ARG A 80 -15.15 -10.98 21.81
CA ARG A 80 -16.24 -11.75 22.43
C ARG A 80 -15.83 -13.19 22.73
N ASP A 81 -14.89 -13.73 21.97
CA ASP A 81 -14.42 -15.12 22.06
C ASP A 81 -13.23 -15.30 23.02
N GLY A 82 -12.74 -14.22 23.63
CA GLY A 82 -11.67 -14.22 24.64
C GLY A 82 -12.15 -13.70 25.98
#